data_AF-A0A2T6FYV1-F1
#
_entry.id   AF-A0A2T6FYV1-F1
#
_cell.length_a   1.000
_cell.length_b   1.000
_cell.length_c   1.000
_cell.angle_alpha   90.00
_cell.angle_beta   90.00
_cell.angle_gamma   90.00
#
_symmetry.space_group_name_H-M   'P 1'
#
loop_
_entity.id
_entity.type
_entity.pdbx_description
1 polymer ?
#
loop_
_entity_poly.entity_id
_entity_poly.type
_entity_poly.pdbx_seq_one_letter_code
_entity_poly.pdbx_strand_id
1 'polypeptide(L)'
;MNQQEQKWLVLLYSLIELDGEGTKQQVLQHIMNHHYWHKNDQNDEMLTTRPETKWRNDFSFERQHLVERGYMGKGTRGKWSLTENGRDFFYSLVEKANENVSSEATGFTASFLQKLYHAEMYSEEAADRVLLNRISDYENDPLISTVTWVDGPIPKGAVSRRAGHKNIYRRDPSVSVRALNKAGHLCEIDVAHPSFLRKNSSRLYMEPHHLIPMSMTDLFGVSLDREQNIFSLCSNCHNQVHYGTKEDVRRILSLLFHSRTEGICSILGRSITIQEIYQIYDVL
;
A
#
# COMPACT_ATOMS: atom_id res chain seq x y z
N MET A 1 -14.82 6.91 5.83
CA MET A 1 -14.14 7.92 6.66
C MET A 1 -14.36 9.30 6.05
N ASN A 2 -14.79 10.31 6.82
CA ASN A 2 -15.02 11.66 6.30
C ASN A 2 -13.70 12.51 6.28
N GLN A 3 -13.71 13.69 5.64
CA GLN A 3 -12.51 14.52 5.49
C GLN A 3 -11.90 14.96 6.84
N GLN A 4 -12.74 15.22 7.84
CA GLN A 4 -12.28 15.57 9.20
C GLN A 4 -11.51 14.41 9.84
N GLU A 5 -12.06 13.20 9.78
CA GLU A 5 -11.41 11.98 10.28
C GLU A 5 -10.09 11.68 9.55
N GLN A 6 -10.02 11.97 8.25
CA GLN A 6 -8.79 11.85 7.48
C GLN A 6 -7.72 12.85 7.98
N LYS A 7 -8.07 14.12 8.22
CA LYS A 7 -7.17 15.12 8.81
C LYS A 7 -6.69 14.67 10.20
N TRP A 8 -7.58 14.11 11.01
CA TRP A 8 -7.24 13.57 12.34
C TRP A 8 -6.27 12.40 12.24
N LEU A 9 -6.50 11.46 11.32
CA LEU A 9 -5.60 10.33 11.11
C LEU A 9 -4.18 10.81 10.77
N VAL A 10 -4.04 11.78 9.86
CA VAL A 10 -2.74 12.38 9.50
C VAL A 10 -2.08 13.10 10.67
N LEU A 11 -2.84 13.88 11.45
CA LEU A 11 -2.32 14.58 12.64
C LEU A 11 -1.78 13.62 13.67
N LEU A 12 -2.57 12.61 14.03
CA LEU A 12 -2.21 11.64 15.06
C LEU A 12 -1.02 10.79 14.59
N TYR A 13 -1.02 10.34 13.33
CA TYR A 13 0.11 9.63 12.74
C TYR A 13 1.40 10.45 12.79
N SER A 14 1.33 11.72 12.41
CA SER A 14 2.50 12.62 12.41
C SER A 14 3.05 12.84 13.82
N LEU A 15 2.19 12.91 14.83
CA LEU A 15 2.63 12.96 16.23
C LEU A 15 3.26 11.65 16.68
N ILE A 16 2.74 10.50 16.26
CA ILE A 16 3.34 9.19 16.56
C ILE A 16 4.75 9.08 15.99
N GLU A 17 4.98 9.54 14.76
CA GLU A 17 6.33 9.60 14.16
C GLU A 17 7.27 10.62 14.83
N LEU A 18 6.73 11.57 15.58
CA LEU A 18 7.46 12.56 16.37
C LEU A 18 7.48 12.19 17.87
N ASP A 19 7.49 10.89 18.19
CA ASP A 19 7.56 10.36 19.56
C ASP A 19 6.41 10.83 20.49
N GLY A 20 5.26 11.17 19.91
CA GLY A 20 4.05 11.58 20.61
C GLY A 20 3.99 13.07 20.97
N GLU A 21 5.00 13.87 20.65
CA GLU A 21 5.02 15.30 20.96
C GLU A 21 5.74 16.18 19.93
N GLY A 22 5.26 17.42 19.76
CA GLY A 22 5.91 18.38 18.88
C GLY A 22 5.23 19.73 18.92
N THR A 23 5.91 20.80 18.50
CA THR A 23 5.25 22.10 18.30
C THR A 23 4.34 22.05 17.08
N LYS A 24 3.33 22.93 17.02
CA LYS A 24 2.49 23.13 15.81
C LYS A 24 3.35 23.21 14.54
N GLN A 25 4.44 23.99 14.57
CA GLN A 25 5.30 24.17 13.41
C GLN A 25 5.98 22.85 13.00
N GLN A 26 6.52 22.10 13.96
CA GLN A 26 7.16 20.81 13.68
C GLN A 26 6.19 19.79 13.09
N VAL A 27 4.99 19.64 13.67
CA VAL A 27 4.00 18.67 13.19
C VAL A 27 3.53 19.01 11.77
N LEU A 28 3.18 20.28 11.52
CA LEU A 28 2.73 20.70 10.19
C LEU A 28 3.86 20.64 9.16
N GLN A 29 5.09 20.97 9.55
CA GLN A 29 6.25 20.83 8.67
C GLN A 29 6.53 19.36 8.34
N HIS A 30 6.35 18.45 9.31
CA HIS A 30 6.50 17.02 9.12
C HIS A 30 5.49 16.46 8.11
N ILE A 31 4.22 16.83 8.24
CA ILE A 31 3.16 16.49 7.27
C ILE A 31 3.54 16.95 5.87
N MET A 32 4.09 18.17 5.76
CA MET A 32 4.46 18.74 4.47
C MET A 32 5.69 18.06 3.87
N ASN A 33 6.75 17.86 4.65
CA ASN A 33 8.01 17.25 4.20
C ASN A 33 7.80 15.80 3.72
N HIS A 34 6.87 15.07 4.33
CA HIS A 34 6.54 13.71 3.92
C HIS A 34 5.33 13.62 2.99
N HIS A 35 4.81 14.76 2.56
CA HIS A 35 3.67 14.87 1.66
C HIS A 35 2.43 14.12 2.16
N TYR A 36 2.07 14.11 3.45
CA TYR A 36 0.98 13.23 3.90
C TYR A 36 -0.44 13.65 3.50
N TRP A 37 -0.60 14.89 3.04
CA TRP A 37 -1.90 15.45 2.70
C TRP A 37 -1.88 16.05 1.30
N HIS A 38 -2.89 15.74 0.50
CA HIS A 38 -3.06 16.31 -0.83
C HIS A 38 -3.41 17.79 -0.72
N LYS A 39 -2.57 18.63 -1.33
CA LYS A 39 -2.84 20.06 -1.50
C LYS A 39 -3.54 20.27 -2.84
N ASN A 40 -4.59 21.07 -2.84
CA ASN A 40 -5.22 21.55 -4.07
C ASN A 40 -5.16 23.07 -4.09
N ASP A 41 -5.40 23.65 -5.27
CA ASP A 41 -5.32 25.11 -5.47
C ASP A 41 -6.17 25.88 -4.46
N GLN A 42 -7.27 25.29 -3.97
CA GLN A 42 -8.15 25.92 -3.00
C GLN A 42 -7.63 25.93 -1.56
N ASN A 43 -6.75 24.99 -1.17
CA ASN A 43 -6.27 24.82 0.21
C ASN A 43 -4.79 25.17 0.42
N ASP A 44 -4.01 25.37 -0.65
CA ASP A 44 -2.62 25.87 -0.57
C ASP A 44 -2.52 27.40 -0.67
N GLU A 45 -3.64 28.10 -0.86
CA GLU A 45 -3.71 29.57 -0.80
C GLU A 45 -3.41 30.12 0.60
N MET A 46 -2.74 31.28 0.63
CA MET A 46 -2.53 32.07 1.84
C MET A 46 -3.86 32.66 2.33
N LEU A 47 -4.07 32.65 3.64
CA LEU A 47 -5.17 33.39 4.26
C LEU A 47 -4.95 34.89 4.08
N THR A 48 -6.03 35.62 3.80
CA THR A 48 -6.00 37.09 3.70
C THR A 48 -5.77 37.77 5.05
N THR A 49 -6.05 37.07 6.15
CA THR A 49 -6.03 37.61 7.52
C THR A 49 -4.76 37.30 8.31
N ARG A 50 -3.93 36.35 7.86
CA ARG A 50 -2.72 35.92 8.55
C ARG A 50 -1.75 35.24 7.56
N PRO A 51 -0.42 35.27 7.79
CA PRO A 51 0.56 34.65 6.91
C PRO A 51 0.61 33.12 7.12
N GLU A 52 -0.50 32.43 6.87
CA GLU A 52 -0.63 30.98 6.98
C GLU A 52 -1.50 30.46 5.83
N THR A 53 -1.11 29.33 5.24
CA THR A 53 -1.88 28.65 4.19
C THR A 53 -3.14 28.03 4.77
N LYS A 54 -4.24 28.01 4.01
CA LYS A 54 -5.55 27.49 4.46
C LYS A 54 -5.45 26.10 5.08
N TRP A 55 -4.73 25.16 4.46
CA TRP A 55 -4.59 23.80 5.01
C TRP A 55 -3.89 23.76 6.39
N ARG A 56 -2.90 24.62 6.65
CA ARG A 56 -2.20 24.67 7.96
C ARG A 56 -3.13 25.16 9.05
N ASN A 57 -3.97 26.15 8.71
CA ASN A 57 -5.00 26.66 9.60
C ASN A 57 -6.09 25.60 9.86
N ASP A 58 -6.54 24.89 8.83
CA ASP A 58 -7.52 23.80 8.96
C ASP A 58 -7.03 22.70 9.91
N PHE A 59 -5.80 22.19 9.73
CA PHE A 59 -5.23 21.18 10.62
C PHE A 59 -5.09 21.70 12.06
N SER A 60 -4.77 22.99 12.22
CA SER A 60 -4.73 23.63 13.54
C SER A 60 -6.11 23.75 14.18
N PHE A 61 -7.16 23.96 13.38
CA PHE A 61 -8.54 23.99 13.84
C PHE A 61 -9.00 22.59 14.25
N GLU A 62 -8.75 21.58 13.42
CA GLU A 62 -9.11 20.18 13.71
C GLU A 62 -8.45 19.64 14.98
N ARG A 63 -7.23 20.09 15.29
CA ARG A 63 -6.58 19.78 16.56
C ARG A 63 -7.41 20.18 17.77
N GLN A 64 -8.21 21.26 17.70
CA GLN A 64 -9.05 21.67 18.83
C GLN A 64 -10.10 20.62 19.17
N HIS A 65 -10.72 20.02 18.15
CA HIS A 65 -11.67 18.92 18.35
C HIS A 65 -11.01 17.68 18.97
N LEU A 66 -9.77 17.37 18.57
CA LEU A 66 -9.00 16.28 19.18
C LEU A 66 -8.69 16.56 20.67
N VAL A 67 -8.48 17.82 21.05
CA VAL A 67 -8.30 18.20 22.46
C VAL A 67 -9.60 18.14 23.25
N GLU A 68 -10.69 18.65 22.69
CA GLU A 68 -12.02 18.60 23.33
C GLU A 68 -12.45 17.17 23.64
N ARG A 69 -12.10 16.23 22.77
CA ARG A 69 -12.37 14.79 22.93
C ARG A 69 -11.32 14.05 23.77
N GLY A 70 -10.28 14.73 24.23
CA GLY A 70 -9.23 14.14 25.07
C GLY A 70 -8.21 13.26 24.32
N TYR A 71 -8.18 13.30 22.99
CA TYR A 71 -7.21 12.57 22.16
C TYR A 71 -5.86 13.30 22.04
N MET A 72 -5.86 14.61 22.27
CA MET A 72 -4.64 15.40 22.34
C MET A 72 -4.59 16.21 23.65
N GLY A 73 -3.38 16.44 24.15
CA GLY A 73 -3.18 17.28 25.32
C GLY A 73 -3.55 18.74 25.04
N LYS A 74 -4.12 19.43 26.03
CA LYS A 74 -4.43 20.87 25.95
C LYS A 74 -3.19 21.70 25.60
N GLY A 75 -2.01 21.20 25.99
CA GLY A 75 -0.71 21.77 25.65
C GLY A 75 -0.45 23.09 26.37
N THR A 76 0.81 23.45 26.52
CA THR A 76 1.23 24.81 26.91
C THR A 76 2.17 25.34 25.83
N ARG A 77 2.07 26.64 25.52
CA ARG A 77 2.96 27.34 24.55
C ARG A 77 3.06 26.70 23.16
N GLY A 78 1.94 26.23 22.60
CA GLY A 78 1.91 25.70 21.22
C GLY A 78 2.49 24.29 21.04
N LYS A 79 2.83 23.60 22.14
CA LYS A 79 3.18 22.18 22.13
C LYS A 79 1.93 21.33 21.95
N TRP A 80 1.97 20.45 20.95
CA TRP A 80 0.98 19.42 20.69
C TRP A 80 1.52 18.10 21.24
N SER A 81 0.65 17.34 21.90
CA SER A 81 1.01 16.05 22.48
C SER A 81 -0.14 15.06 22.31
N LEU A 82 0.21 13.82 22.06
CA LEU A 82 -0.72 12.70 21.96
C LEU A 82 -1.05 12.17 23.36
N THR A 83 -2.32 11.84 23.62
CA THR A 83 -2.73 11.11 24.84
C THR A 83 -2.83 9.61 24.56
N GLU A 84 -2.92 8.78 25.60
CA GLU A 84 -3.19 7.34 25.42
C GLU A 84 -4.51 7.11 24.68
N ASN A 85 -5.59 7.79 25.08
CA ASN A 85 -6.88 7.76 24.37
C ASN A 85 -6.76 8.18 22.90
N GLY A 86 -5.86 9.13 22.60
CA GLY A 86 -5.60 9.55 21.23
C GLY A 86 -4.87 8.50 20.41
N ARG A 87 -3.99 7.72 21.04
CA ARG A 87 -3.34 6.56 20.41
C ARG A 87 -4.35 5.45 20.11
N ASP A 88 -5.27 5.18 21.04
CA ASP A 88 -6.35 4.20 20.81
C ASP A 88 -7.30 4.67 19.71
N PHE A 89 -7.65 5.96 19.71
CA PHE A 89 -8.47 6.54 18.66
C PHE A 89 -7.77 6.57 17.30
N PHE A 90 -6.45 6.78 17.27
CA PHE A 90 -5.67 6.61 16.04
C PHE A 90 -5.86 5.21 15.46
N TYR A 91 -5.81 4.16 16.27
CA TYR A 91 -6.01 2.79 15.78
C TYR A 91 -7.43 2.53 15.27
N SER A 92 -8.45 3.07 15.93
CA SER A 92 -9.83 2.95 15.41
C SER A 92 -10.02 3.71 14.10
N LEU A 93 -9.32 4.84 13.90
CA LEU A 93 -9.29 5.53 12.61
C LEU A 93 -8.58 4.69 11.55
N VAL A 94 -7.47 4.01 11.86
CA VAL A 94 -6.81 3.09 10.92
C VAL A 94 -7.75 1.96 10.49
N GLU A 95 -8.46 1.34 11.43
CA GLU A 95 -9.46 0.31 11.11
C GLU A 95 -10.57 0.87 10.20
N LYS A 96 -11.09 2.05 10.54
CA LYS A 96 -12.11 2.73 9.71
C LYS A 96 -11.61 3.12 8.32
N ALA A 97 -10.32 3.42 8.18
CA ALA A 97 -9.69 3.70 6.88
C ALA A 97 -9.64 2.42 6.02
N ASN A 98 -9.35 1.28 6.64
CA ASN A 98 -9.32 -0.03 5.98
C ASN A 98 -10.71 -0.53 5.54
N GLU A 99 -11.79 -0.03 6.18
CA GLU A 99 -13.17 -0.40 5.83
C GLU A 99 -13.80 0.48 4.72
N ASN A 100 -13.28 1.70 4.50
CA ASN A 100 -13.95 2.72 3.66
C ASN A 100 -13.14 3.15 2.42
N VAL A 101 -12.40 2.22 1.85
CA VAL A 101 -11.45 2.41 0.74
C VAL A 101 -12.06 3.03 -0.52
N SER A 102 -13.36 2.83 -0.73
CA SER A 102 -14.02 3.10 -2.01
C SER A 102 -14.52 4.54 -2.23
N SER A 103 -14.19 5.52 -1.38
CA SER A 103 -14.63 6.91 -1.62
C SER A 103 -13.60 7.68 -2.45
N GLU A 104 -13.99 8.14 -3.64
CA GLU A 104 -13.19 8.87 -4.66
C GLU A 104 -12.58 10.22 -4.20
N ALA A 105 -12.62 10.56 -2.91
CA ALA A 105 -12.04 11.79 -2.37
C ALA A 105 -11.36 11.53 -1.02
N THR A 106 -10.21 10.85 -1.04
CA THR A 106 -9.31 10.84 0.12
C THR A 106 -8.30 11.97 -0.01
N GLY A 107 -8.12 12.75 1.07
CA GLY A 107 -7.07 13.77 1.17
C GLY A 107 -5.70 13.17 1.48
N PHE A 108 -5.60 11.86 1.65
CA PHE A 108 -4.34 11.16 1.82
C PHE A 108 -3.57 11.17 0.51
N THR A 109 -2.27 11.43 0.59
CA THR A 109 -1.40 11.05 -0.52
C THR A 109 -1.05 9.58 -0.41
N ALA A 110 -0.62 8.98 -1.51
CA ALA A 110 -0.10 7.64 -1.43
C ALA A 110 1.21 7.55 -0.63
N SER A 111 1.99 8.63 -0.44
CA SER A 111 3.11 8.65 0.52
C SER A 111 2.63 8.41 1.95
N PHE A 112 1.51 9.03 2.33
CA PHE A 112 0.89 8.78 3.62
C PHE A 112 0.39 7.35 3.75
N LEU A 113 -0.36 6.88 2.75
CA LEU A 113 -0.89 5.52 2.75
C LEU A 113 0.25 4.52 2.81
N GLN A 114 1.28 4.72 1.99
CA GLN A 114 2.52 3.96 2.04
C GLN A 114 3.02 3.95 3.48
N LYS A 115 3.42 5.05 4.10
CA LYS A 115 3.95 5.01 5.48
C LYS A 115 3.00 4.42 6.53
N LEU A 116 1.69 4.66 6.40
CA LEU A 116 0.68 4.03 7.24
C LEU A 116 0.75 2.49 7.12
N TYR A 117 1.03 1.95 5.94
CA TYR A 117 1.03 0.51 5.61
C TYR A 117 2.45 -0.11 5.41
N HIS A 118 3.52 0.66 5.23
CA HIS A 118 4.83 0.30 4.65
C HIS A 118 5.91 -0.08 5.67
N ALA A 119 5.54 -0.70 6.79
CA ALA A 119 6.55 -1.38 7.60
C ALA A 119 7.06 -2.67 6.92
N GLU A 120 6.68 -2.95 5.67
CA GLU A 120 6.54 -4.32 5.18
C GLU A 120 7.06 -4.59 3.75
N MET A 121 7.58 -3.64 2.96
CA MET A 121 8.20 -3.98 1.66
C MET A 121 9.38 -4.97 1.82
N TYR A 122 10.19 -4.82 2.87
CA TYR A 122 11.21 -5.81 3.25
C TYR A 122 10.63 -7.16 3.69
N SER A 123 9.38 -7.18 4.19
CA SER A 123 8.69 -8.40 4.56
C SER A 123 8.00 -9.09 3.38
N GLU A 124 7.59 -8.32 2.36
CA GLU A 124 6.97 -8.84 1.12
C GLU A 124 7.96 -9.74 0.39
N GLU A 125 9.21 -9.30 0.21
CA GLU A 125 10.26 -10.13 -0.40
C GLU A 125 10.52 -11.42 0.41
N ALA A 126 10.53 -11.33 1.74
CA ALA A 126 10.64 -12.51 2.59
C ALA A 126 9.45 -13.46 2.42
N ALA A 127 8.25 -12.93 2.27
CA ALA A 127 7.05 -13.72 2.03
C ALA A 127 7.03 -14.34 0.63
N ASP A 128 7.54 -13.65 -0.38
CA ASP A 128 7.70 -14.15 -1.75
C ASP A 128 8.72 -15.30 -1.81
N ARG A 129 9.84 -15.19 -1.07
CA ARG A 129 10.79 -16.29 -0.89
C ARG A 129 10.14 -17.52 -0.24
N VAL A 130 9.29 -17.33 0.78
CA VAL A 130 8.56 -18.44 1.42
C VAL A 130 7.55 -19.06 0.44
N LEU A 131 6.85 -18.24 -0.34
CA LEU A 131 5.93 -18.68 -1.38
C LEU A 131 6.65 -19.51 -2.46
N LEU A 132 7.80 -19.03 -2.94
CA LEU A 132 8.64 -19.71 -3.93
C LEU A 132 9.03 -21.14 -3.54
N ASN A 133 9.32 -21.37 -2.26
CA ASN A 133 9.66 -22.71 -1.75
C ASN A 133 8.46 -23.67 -1.74
N ARG A 134 7.22 -23.15 -1.80
CA ARG A 134 5.99 -23.95 -1.76
C ARG A 134 5.42 -24.21 -3.16
N ILE A 135 5.80 -23.42 -4.17
CA ILE A 135 5.27 -23.54 -5.54
C ILE A 135 5.44 -24.97 -6.09
N SER A 136 6.58 -25.61 -5.85
CA SER A 136 6.86 -26.96 -6.33
C SER A 136 5.85 -28.00 -5.87
N ASP A 137 5.24 -27.80 -4.70
CA ASP A 137 4.26 -28.74 -4.12
C ASP A 137 2.93 -28.69 -4.89
N TYR A 138 2.69 -27.61 -5.62
CA TYR A 138 1.43 -27.34 -6.33
C TYR A 138 1.58 -27.37 -7.85
N GLU A 139 2.80 -27.29 -8.42
CA GLU A 139 3.02 -27.22 -9.88
C GLU A 139 2.35 -28.36 -10.67
N ASN A 140 2.22 -29.55 -10.08
CA ASN A 140 1.65 -30.74 -10.73
C ASN A 140 0.20 -31.03 -10.32
N ASP A 141 -0.47 -30.13 -9.60
CA ASP A 141 -1.86 -30.32 -9.21
C ASP A 141 -2.78 -30.16 -10.44
N PRO A 142 -3.49 -31.22 -10.88
CA PRO A 142 -4.35 -31.17 -12.06
C PRO A 142 -5.54 -30.22 -11.89
N LEU A 143 -5.97 -29.94 -10.65
CA LEU A 143 -7.12 -29.08 -10.38
C LEU A 143 -6.84 -27.61 -10.70
N ILE A 144 -5.57 -27.18 -10.64
CA ILE A 144 -5.13 -25.81 -10.91
C ILE A 144 -5.53 -25.33 -12.31
N SER A 145 -5.50 -26.24 -13.30
CA SER A 145 -5.78 -25.90 -14.70
C SER A 145 -7.28 -25.72 -14.99
N THR A 146 -8.15 -26.16 -14.07
CA THR A 146 -9.61 -26.14 -14.25
C THR A 146 -10.29 -24.94 -13.60
N VAL A 147 -9.55 -24.13 -12.83
CA VAL A 147 -10.11 -22.98 -12.10
C VAL A 147 -10.30 -21.80 -13.06
N THR A 148 -11.53 -21.37 -13.24
CA THR A 148 -11.84 -20.10 -13.90
C THR A 148 -11.53 -18.94 -12.97
N TRP A 149 -10.85 -17.92 -13.47
CA TRP A 149 -10.60 -16.72 -12.69
C TRP A 149 -11.90 -15.97 -12.45
N VAL A 150 -12.02 -15.43 -11.25
CA VAL A 150 -13.05 -14.44 -10.96
C VAL A 150 -12.49 -13.10 -11.41
N ASP A 151 -13.22 -12.40 -12.25
CA ASP A 151 -12.95 -10.99 -12.57
C ASP A 151 -13.89 -10.14 -11.71
N GLY A 152 -13.32 -9.47 -10.72
CA GLY A 152 -14.07 -8.66 -9.77
C GLY A 152 -13.56 -8.71 -8.32
N PRO A 153 -14.06 -7.81 -7.45
CA PRO A 153 -13.75 -7.79 -6.04
C PRO A 153 -14.15 -9.08 -5.34
N ILE A 154 -13.26 -9.61 -4.50
CA ILE A 154 -13.59 -10.69 -3.57
C ILE A 154 -13.15 -10.31 -2.15
N PRO A 155 -13.78 -10.87 -1.11
CA PRO A 155 -13.39 -10.62 0.28
C PRO A 155 -11.92 -10.91 0.53
N LYS A 156 -11.32 -10.15 1.46
CA LYS A 156 -9.93 -10.34 1.90
C LYS A 156 -9.69 -11.78 2.36
N GLY A 157 -8.51 -12.31 2.04
CA GLY A 157 -8.13 -13.66 2.44
C GLY A 157 -7.94 -13.82 3.96
N ALA A 158 -7.58 -15.04 4.37
CA ALA A 158 -7.28 -15.32 5.77
C ALA A 158 -6.03 -14.56 6.26
N VAL A 159 -6.12 -13.98 7.45
CA VAL A 159 -4.97 -13.36 8.12
C VAL A 159 -4.05 -14.46 8.66
N SER A 160 -2.79 -14.45 8.22
CA SER A 160 -1.76 -15.40 8.66
C SER A 160 -1.21 -15.05 10.05
N ARG A 161 -0.95 -13.76 10.29
CA ARG A 161 -0.52 -13.20 11.57
C ARG A 161 -0.82 -11.71 11.63
N ARG A 162 -0.81 -11.15 12.84
CA ARG A 162 -0.90 -9.70 13.06
C ARG A 162 0.47 -9.17 13.47
N ALA A 163 0.93 -8.11 12.82
CA ALA A 163 2.15 -7.38 13.18
C ALA A 163 1.73 -5.99 13.70
N GLY A 164 1.60 -5.87 15.03
CA GLY A 164 0.95 -4.72 15.64
C GLY A 164 -0.51 -4.61 15.18
N HIS A 165 -0.87 -3.51 14.52
CA HIS A 165 -2.21 -3.21 14.02
C HIS A 165 -2.42 -3.59 12.55
N LYS A 166 -1.45 -4.28 11.93
CA LYS A 166 -1.49 -4.68 10.52
C LYS A 166 -1.80 -6.16 10.39
N ASN A 167 -2.68 -6.48 9.45
CA ASN A 167 -2.98 -7.85 9.08
C ASN A 167 -2.01 -8.31 7.98
N ILE A 168 -1.28 -9.39 8.24
CA ILE A 168 -0.47 -10.05 7.22
C ILE A 168 -1.30 -11.17 6.62
N TYR A 169 -1.70 -11.03 5.36
CA TYR A 169 -2.57 -11.96 4.67
C TYR A 169 -1.82 -13.19 4.15
N ARG A 170 -2.48 -14.35 4.22
CA ARG A 170 -1.93 -15.61 3.70
C ARG A 170 -1.94 -15.60 2.17
N ARG A 171 -0.78 -15.85 1.57
CA ARG A 171 -0.63 -16.14 0.13
C ARG A 171 -1.02 -17.60 -0.14
N ASP A 172 -1.82 -17.83 -1.17
CA ASP A 172 -2.20 -19.13 -1.69
C ASP A 172 -1.27 -19.51 -2.86
N PRO A 173 -0.38 -20.51 -2.68
CA PRO A 173 0.51 -20.96 -3.74
C PRO A 173 -0.20 -21.35 -5.04
N SER A 174 -1.44 -21.82 -4.96
CA SER A 174 -2.19 -22.22 -6.15
C SER A 174 -2.47 -21.03 -7.08
N VAL A 175 -2.72 -19.83 -6.53
CA VAL A 175 -2.93 -18.60 -7.31
C VAL A 175 -1.66 -18.23 -8.07
N SER A 176 -0.51 -18.32 -7.39
CA SER A 176 0.80 -18.05 -8.00
C SER A 176 1.12 -19.05 -9.10
N VAL A 177 0.88 -20.34 -8.88
CA VAL A 177 1.06 -21.37 -9.91
C VAL A 177 0.17 -21.11 -11.12
N ARG A 178 -1.09 -20.70 -10.94
CA ARG A 178 -1.98 -20.31 -12.06
C ARG A 178 -1.42 -19.13 -12.85
N ALA A 179 -0.92 -18.10 -12.17
CA ALA A 179 -0.29 -16.96 -12.81
C ALA A 179 0.98 -17.34 -13.61
N LEU A 180 1.86 -18.17 -13.04
CA LEU A 180 3.06 -18.68 -13.74
C LEU A 180 2.68 -19.56 -14.95
N ASN A 181 1.68 -20.43 -14.80
CA ASN A 181 1.18 -21.26 -15.90
C ASN A 181 0.60 -20.41 -17.03
N LYS A 182 -0.15 -19.35 -16.72
CA LYS A 182 -0.65 -18.39 -17.72
C LYS A 182 0.49 -17.75 -18.52
N ALA A 183 1.56 -17.37 -17.83
CA ALA A 183 2.75 -16.79 -18.46
C ALA A 183 3.63 -17.83 -19.18
N GLY A 184 3.24 -19.11 -19.18
CA GLY A 184 4.03 -20.19 -19.77
C GLY A 184 5.38 -20.40 -19.08
N HIS A 185 5.52 -19.96 -17.81
CA HIS A 185 6.79 -19.89 -17.08
C HIS A 185 7.86 -19.07 -17.83
N LEU A 186 7.44 -17.99 -18.50
CA LEU A 186 8.31 -16.98 -19.11
C LEU A 186 8.23 -15.67 -18.33
N CYS A 187 9.23 -14.81 -18.48
CA CYS A 187 9.21 -13.49 -17.86
C CYS A 187 8.26 -12.55 -18.63
N GLU A 188 7.38 -11.87 -17.90
CA GLU A 188 6.39 -10.96 -18.50
C GLU A 188 6.95 -9.57 -18.83
N ILE A 189 8.22 -9.30 -18.51
CA ILE A 189 8.94 -8.11 -18.98
C ILE A 189 9.56 -8.35 -20.34
N ASP A 190 10.18 -9.52 -20.51
CA ASP A 190 10.74 -9.96 -21.78
C ASP A 190 10.81 -11.49 -21.79
N VAL A 191 10.13 -12.11 -22.75
CA VAL A 191 10.10 -13.56 -22.92
C VAL A 191 11.47 -14.14 -23.31
N ALA A 192 12.40 -13.31 -23.80
CA ALA A 192 13.75 -13.69 -24.15
C ALA A 192 14.72 -13.67 -22.95
N HIS A 193 14.30 -13.19 -21.78
CA HIS A 193 15.17 -13.20 -20.60
C HIS A 193 15.59 -14.63 -20.22
N PRO A 194 16.89 -14.87 -19.97
CA PRO A 194 17.37 -16.19 -19.64
C PRO A 194 16.83 -16.65 -18.29
N SER A 195 16.59 -17.95 -18.19
CA SER A 195 16.28 -18.66 -16.95
C SER A 195 16.82 -20.10 -17.03
N PHE A 196 16.66 -20.86 -15.96
CA PHE A 196 17.10 -22.24 -15.81
C PHE A 196 15.91 -23.13 -15.40
N LEU A 197 16.02 -24.45 -15.57
CA LEU A 197 14.98 -25.37 -15.12
C LEU A 197 14.89 -25.40 -13.59
N ARG A 198 13.68 -25.28 -13.03
CA ARG A 198 13.47 -25.43 -11.60
C ARG A 198 13.83 -26.85 -11.17
N LYS A 199 14.45 -26.99 -10.00
CA LYS A 199 14.79 -28.29 -9.42
C LYS A 199 13.54 -29.18 -9.35
N ASN A 200 13.65 -30.42 -9.84
CA ASN A 200 12.57 -31.41 -9.90
C ASN A 200 11.34 -30.99 -10.72
N SER A 201 11.49 -30.03 -11.66
CA SER A 201 10.43 -29.56 -12.53
C SER A 201 10.92 -29.50 -13.98
N SER A 202 9.99 -29.63 -14.93
CA SER A 202 10.25 -29.42 -16.36
C SER A 202 10.03 -27.97 -16.79
N ARG A 203 9.68 -27.09 -15.85
CA ARG A 203 9.40 -25.67 -16.10
C ARG A 203 10.63 -24.81 -15.83
N LEU A 204 10.72 -23.69 -16.54
CA LEU A 204 11.71 -22.64 -16.23
C LEU A 204 11.40 -22.01 -14.87
N TYR A 205 12.45 -21.64 -14.16
CA TYR A 205 12.36 -20.98 -12.88
C TYR A 205 11.92 -19.53 -13.08
N MET A 206 10.75 -19.19 -12.53
CA MET A 206 10.23 -17.84 -12.46
C MET A 206 9.75 -17.55 -11.05
N GLU A 207 9.78 -16.27 -10.69
CA GLU A 207 9.41 -15.74 -9.39
C GLU A 207 8.08 -14.99 -9.52
N PRO A 208 7.01 -15.44 -8.84
CA PRO A 208 5.76 -14.69 -8.81
C PRO A 208 5.96 -13.42 -8.02
N HIS A 209 5.43 -12.30 -8.52
CA HIS A 209 5.50 -11.02 -7.86
C HIS A 209 4.15 -10.31 -7.93
N HIS A 210 3.61 -9.90 -6.78
CA HIS A 210 2.39 -9.09 -6.72
C HIS A 210 2.73 -7.64 -7.12
N LEU A 211 2.09 -7.11 -8.17
CA LEU A 211 2.29 -5.72 -8.59
C LEU A 211 1.75 -4.72 -7.57
N ILE A 212 0.59 -5.00 -6.98
CA ILE A 212 0.13 -4.30 -5.78
C ILE A 212 0.52 -5.20 -4.60
N PRO A 213 1.45 -4.77 -3.72
CA PRO A 213 1.93 -5.58 -2.61
C PRO A 213 0.80 -6.08 -1.70
N MET A 214 0.95 -7.28 -1.14
CA MET A 214 -0.07 -7.90 -0.28
C MET A 214 -0.32 -7.08 1.00
N SER A 215 0.67 -6.31 1.47
CA SER A 215 0.53 -5.37 2.58
C SER A 215 -0.53 -4.28 2.34
N MET A 216 -0.91 -4.02 1.08
CA MET A 216 -1.94 -3.05 0.72
C MET A 216 -3.36 -3.64 0.75
N THR A 217 -3.54 -4.91 1.12
CA THR A 217 -4.86 -5.58 1.11
C THR A 217 -5.89 -4.85 1.97
N ASP A 218 -5.48 -4.34 3.14
CA ASP A 218 -6.34 -3.54 4.00
C ASP A 218 -6.67 -2.17 3.38
N LEU A 219 -5.72 -1.55 2.67
CA LEU A 219 -5.97 -0.32 1.93
C LEU A 219 -6.93 -0.54 0.76
N PHE A 220 -6.92 -1.68 0.09
CA PHE A 220 -7.81 -1.92 -1.05
C PHE A 220 -9.15 -2.56 -0.66
N GLY A 221 -9.27 -3.09 0.56
CA GLY A 221 -10.50 -3.68 1.08
C GLY A 221 -10.90 -5.02 0.42
N VAL A 222 -10.09 -5.52 -0.50
CA VAL A 222 -10.33 -6.72 -1.32
C VAL A 222 -9.11 -7.63 -1.31
N SER A 223 -9.27 -8.90 -1.67
CA SER A 223 -8.11 -9.78 -1.83
C SER A 223 -7.20 -9.33 -2.97
N LEU A 224 -5.93 -9.09 -2.66
CA LEU A 224 -4.87 -8.81 -3.64
C LEU A 224 -4.13 -10.07 -4.12
N ASP A 225 -4.36 -11.22 -3.50
CA ASP A 225 -3.77 -12.50 -3.91
C ASP A 225 -4.57 -13.09 -5.07
N ARG A 226 -4.34 -12.52 -6.25
CA ARG A 226 -5.14 -12.74 -7.47
C ARG A 226 -4.23 -12.86 -8.68
N GLU A 227 -4.59 -13.70 -9.63
CA GLU A 227 -3.81 -13.95 -10.85
C GLU A 227 -3.61 -12.68 -11.67
N GLN A 228 -4.57 -11.76 -11.66
CA GLN A 228 -4.47 -10.46 -12.33
C GLN A 228 -3.36 -9.59 -11.72
N ASN A 229 -3.08 -9.74 -10.41
CA ASN A 229 -2.09 -8.97 -9.67
C ASN A 229 -0.72 -9.65 -9.59
N ILE A 230 -0.61 -10.95 -9.88
CA ILE A 230 0.65 -11.71 -9.79
C ILE A 230 1.28 -11.86 -11.18
N PHE A 231 2.54 -11.46 -11.30
CA PHE A 231 3.31 -11.54 -12.54
C PHE A 231 4.46 -12.55 -12.43
N SER A 232 4.75 -13.21 -13.55
CA SER A 232 5.89 -14.14 -13.70
C SER A 232 7.14 -13.36 -14.08
N LEU A 233 8.12 -13.28 -13.18
CA LEU A 233 9.37 -12.55 -13.40
C LEU A 233 10.57 -13.48 -13.36
N CYS A 234 11.59 -13.21 -14.17
CA CYS A 234 12.91 -13.82 -13.95
C CYS A 234 13.54 -13.17 -12.70
N SER A 235 14.50 -13.86 -12.08
CA SER A 235 15.18 -13.36 -10.86
C SER A 235 15.80 -11.97 -11.04
N ASN A 236 16.27 -11.63 -12.25
CA ASN A 236 16.82 -10.30 -12.50
C ASN A 236 15.74 -9.21 -12.47
N CYS A 237 14.61 -9.42 -13.14
CA CYS A 237 13.51 -8.46 -13.14
C CYS A 237 12.85 -8.34 -11.78
N HIS A 238 12.67 -9.45 -11.06
CA HIS A 238 12.14 -9.45 -9.69
C HIS A 238 13.02 -8.62 -8.76
N ASN A 239 14.32 -8.88 -8.74
CA ASN A 239 15.26 -8.10 -7.94
C ASN A 239 15.37 -6.64 -8.39
N GLN A 240 15.22 -6.33 -9.68
CA GLN A 240 15.21 -4.94 -10.16
C GLN A 240 14.00 -4.16 -9.63
N VAL A 241 12.86 -4.81 -9.34
CA VAL A 241 11.72 -4.15 -8.67
C VAL A 241 12.05 -3.79 -7.22
N HIS A 242 12.77 -4.63 -6.50
CA HIS A 242 13.08 -4.41 -5.08
C HIS A 242 14.31 -3.55 -4.82
N TYR A 243 15.32 -3.64 -5.69
CA TYR A 243 16.66 -3.09 -5.46
C TYR A 243 17.16 -2.17 -6.59
N GLY A 244 16.38 -2.01 -7.65
CA GLY A 244 16.74 -1.17 -8.79
C GLY A 244 16.73 0.32 -8.45
N THR A 245 17.24 1.11 -9.38
CA THR A 245 17.07 2.57 -9.34
C THR A 245 15.59 2.94 -9.48
N LYS A 246 15.19 4.13 -9.02
CA LYS A 246 13.79 4.60 -9.18
C LYS A 246 13.38 4.59 -10.65
N GLU A 247 14.28 4.89 -11.56
CA GLU A 247 14.08 4.86 -13.02
C GLU A 247 13.80 3.43 -13.52
N ASP A 248 14.62 2.47 -13.11
CA ASP A 248 14.48 1.07 -13.51
C ASP A 248 13.20 0.44 -12.97
N VAL A 249 12.89 0.70 -11.69
CA VAL A 249 11.67 0.22 -11.04
C VAL A 249 10.45 0.81 -11.75
N ARG A 250 10.41 2.13 -12.01
CA ARG A 250 9.32 2.77 -12.77
C ARG A 250 9.12 2.12 -14.14
N ARG A 251 10.20 1.86 -14.87
CA ARG A 251 10.14 1.21 -16.18
C ARG A 251 9.47 -0.16 -16.09
N ILE A 252 9.87 -1.00 -15.14
CA ILE A 252 9.25 -2.32 -14.92
C ILE A 252 7.79 -2.19 -14.52
N LEU A 253 7.48 -1.39 -13.49
CA LEU A 253 6.12 -1.21 -12.97
C LEU A 253 5.17 -0.72 -14.07
N SER A 254 5.63 0.19 -14.93
CA SER A 254 4.87 0.67 -16.08
C SER A 254 4.51 -0.46 -17.04
N LEU A 255 5.48 -1.31 -17.42
CA LEU A 255 5.22 -2.44 -18.33
C LEU A 255 4.21 -3.42 -17.73
N LEU A 256 4.39 -3.80 -16.46
CA LEU A 256 3.48 -4.72 -15.78
C LEU A 256 2.07 -4.13 -15.65
N PHE A 257 1.96 -2.89 -15.18
CA PHE A 257 0.68 -2.23 -14.98
C PHE A 257 -0.12 -2.09 -16.28
N HIS A 258 0.50 -1.59 -17.35
CA HIS A 258 -0.18 -1.40 -18.63
C HIS A 258 -0.57 -2.74 -19.28
N SER A 259 0.17 -3.83 -19.03
CA SER A 259 -0.18 -5.15 -19.56
C SER A 259 -1.47 -5.73 -18.98
N ARG A 260 -1.92 -5.26 -17.79
CA ARG A 260 -3.10 -5.82 -17.09
C ARG A 260 -3.98 -4.78 -16.39
N THR A 261 -3.97 -3.53 -16.87
CA THR A 261 -4.70 -2.42 -16.22
C THR A 261 -6.18 -2.76 -15.98
N GLU A 262 -6.87 -3.29 -16.99
CA GLU A 262 -8.29 -3.66 -16.89
C GLU A 262 -8.53 -4.74 -15.82
N GLY A 263 -7.69 -5.79 -15.80
CA GLY A 263 -7.78 -6.87 -14.81
C GLY A 263 -7.53 -6.38 -13.39
N ILE A 264 -6.55 -5.49 -13.21
CA ILE A 264 -6.25 -4.87 -11.91
C ILE A 264 -7.43 -4.01 -11.45
N CYS A 265 -7.93 -3.09 -12.28
CA CYS A 265 -9.10 -2.27 -11.94
C CYS A 265 -10.33 -3.13 -11.60
N SER A 266 -10.53 -4.23 -12.34
CA SER A 266 -11.63 -5.17 -12.11
C SER A 266 -11.54 -5.82 -10.72
N ILE A 267 -10.39 -6.40 -10.34
CA ILE A 267 -10.25 -7.04 -9.02
C ILE A 267 -10.34 -6.05 -7.86
N LEU A 268 -9.99 -4.78 -8.09
CA LEU A 268 -10.10 -3.71 -7.10
C LEU A 268 -11.52 -3.15 -6.98
N GLY A 269 -12.34 -3.26 -8.04
CA GLY A 269 -13.64 -2.61 -8.12
C GLY A 269 -13.55 -1.08 -8.23
N ARG A 270 -12.35 -0.55 -8.53
CA ARG A 270 -12.10 0.88 -8.71
C ARG A 270 -10.95 1.10 -9.70
N SER A 271 -10.93 2.27 -10.32
CA SER A 271 -9.78 2.71 -11.12
C SER A 271 -8.55 2.94 -10.22
N ILE A 272 -7.38 2.63 -10.77
CA ILE A 272 -6.07 2.96 -10.17
C ILE A 272 -5.16 3.45 -11.29
N THR A 273 -4.25 4.38 -10.97
CA THR A 273 -3.32 4.99 -11.92
C THR A 273 -1.90 4.45 -11.76
N ILE A 274 -1.07 4.60 -12.80
CA ILE A 274 0.35 4.26 -12.72
C ILE A 274 1.09 5.11 -11.67
N GLN A 275 0.66 6.36 -11.46
CA GLN A 275 1.19 7.25 -10.43
C GLN A 275 0.95 6.68 -9.02
N GLU A 276 -0.23 6.12 -8.76
CA GLU A 276 -0.50 5.42 -7.49
C GLU A 276 0.41 4.20 -7.31
N ILE A 277 0.68 3.44 -8.38
CA ILE A 277 1.65 2.33 -8.33
C ILE A 277 3.05 2.86 -8.01
N TYR A 278 3.54 3.89 -8.68
CA TYR A 278 4.86 4.48 -8.37
C TYR A 278 4.96 4.99 -6.93
N GLN A 279 3.88 5.53 -6.40
CA GLN A 279 3.83 5.96 -5.00
C GLN A 279 3.90 4.79 -4.03
N ILE A 280 3.22 3.67 -4.30
CA ILE A 280 3.29 2.46 -3.48
C ILE A 280 4.73 1.94 -3.34
N TYR A 281 5.55 2.10 -4.39
CA TYR A 281 6.95 1.67 -4.43
C TYR A 281 7.96 2.78 -4.05
N ASP A 282 7.53 4.00 -3.68
CA ASP A 282 8.39 5.18 -3.47
C ASP A 282 9.35 5.48 -4.65
N VAL A 283 8.82 5.47 -5.87
CA VAL A 283 9.61 5.73 -7.09
C VAL A 283 9.10 6.88 -7.94
N LEU A 284 8.30 7.80 -7.36
CA LEU A 284 7.90 9.05 -8.04
C LEU A 284 9.10 9.90 -8.47
#